data_AF-A0A455UIJ4-F1
#
_entry.id   AF-A0A455UIJ4-F1
#
_cell.length_a   1.000
_cell.length_b   1.000
_cell.length_c   1.000
_cell.angle_alpha   90.00
_cell.angle_beta   90.00
_cell.angle_gamma   90.00
#
_symmetry.space_group_name_H-M   'P 1'
#
loop_
_entity.id
_entity.type
_entity.pdbx_description
1 polymer ?
#
loop_
_entity_poly.entity_id
_entity_poly.type
_entity_poly.pdbx_seq_one_letter_code
_entity_poly.pdbx_strand_id
1 'polypeptide(L)'
;MTQMTPREIVHALDQYIIGQQDAKRAVAIALRNRWRRMQLDDDLRPEVTPKNILMIGPTGVGKTEIARRLAKLAKAPFIKVEATKFTEVGYVGRDVESIIRDLMEAAIKMVREQAKEEVSHRAADAAEDRVLDALLPPPRGQGR
;
A
#
# COMPACT_ATOMS: atom_id res chain seq x y z
N MET A 1 -9.29 7.01 -2.05
CA MET A 1 -9.59 5.56 -2.08
C MET A 1 -10.16 5.21 -3.44
N THR A 2 -9.80 4.05 -4.00
CA THR A 2 -10.31 3.60 -5.30
C THR A 2 -11.83 3.43 -5.24
N GLN A 3 -12.55 3.98 -6.24
CA GLN A 3 -14.02 3.90 -6.32
C GLN A 3 -14.53 2.57 -6.90
N MET A 4 -13.65 1.58 -7.02
CA MET A 4 -13.94 0.31 -7.66
C MET A 4 -15.13 -0.40 -6.99
N THR A 5 -15.97 -0.98 -7.83
CA THR A 5 -17.05 -1.88 -7.43
C THR A 5 -16.48 -3.24 -7.02
N PRO A 6 -17.22 -4.03 -6.22
CA PRO A 6 -16.77 -5.38 -5.88
C PRO A 6 -16.47 -6.26 -7.09
N ARG A 7 -17.22 -6.10 -8.20
CA ARG A 7 -17.00 -6.86 -9.44
C ARG A 7 -15.67 -6.48 -10.11
N GLU A 8 -15.35 -5.20 -10.18
CA GLU A 8 -14.08 -4.72 -10.74
C GLU A 8 -12.89 -5.17 -9.88
N ILE A 9 -13.03 -5.18 -8.55
CA ILE A 9 -11.98 -5.70 -7.66
C ILE A 9 -11.74 -7.18 -7.90
N VAL A 10 -12.80 -8.00 -7.99
CA VAL A 10 -12.69 -9.43 -8.30
C VAL A 10 -12.01 -9.63 -9.66
N HIS A 11 -12.42 -8.89 -10.68
CA HIS A 11 -11.84 -8.98 -12.02
C HIS A 11 -10.35 -8.62 -12.03
N ALA A 12 -9.95 -7.56 -11.31
CA ALA A 12 -8.54 -7.21 -11.16
C ALA A 12 -7.74 -8.30 -10.42
N LEU A 13 -8.34 -8.98 -9.44
CA LEU A 13 -7.72 -10.11 -8.74
C LEU A 13 -7.66 -11.38 -9.62
N ASP A 14 -8.60 -11.58 -10.54
CA ASP A 14 -8.59 -12.71 -11.49
C ASP A 14 -7.36 -12.70 -12.40
N GLN A 15 -6.76 -11.53 -12.67
CA GLN A 15 -5.54 -11.42 -13.47
C GLN A 15 -4.29 -12.01 -12.79
N TYR A 16 -4.31 -12.20 -11.47
CA TYR A 16 -3.14 -12.64 -10.69
C TYR A 16 -3.38 -13.93 -9.91
N ILE A 17 -4.63 -14.23 -9.55
CA ILE A 17 -4.99 -15.39 -8.75
C ILE A 17 -5.95 -16.24 -9.56
N ILE A 18 -5.65 -17.53 -9.73
CA ILE A 18 -6.54 -18.48 -10.40
C ILE A 18 -7.50 -19.10 -9.37
N GLY A 19 -8.80 -19.16 -9.68
CA GLY A 19 -9.82 -19.73 -8.79
C GLY A 19 -10.12 -18.87 -7.55
N GLN A 20 -10.41 -19.51 -6.40
CA GLN A 20 -10.62 -18.86 -5.10
C GLN A 20 -11.70 -17.75 -5.10
N GLN A 21 -12.82 -17.99 -5.79
CA GLN A 21 -13.84 -16.97 -6.03
C GLN A 21 -14.48 -16.43 -4.74
N ASP A 22 -14.71 -17.29 -3.74
CA ASP A 22 -15.29 -16.85 -2.47
C ASP A 22 -14.34 -15.94 -1.69
N ALA A 23 -13.05 -16.26 -1.68
CA ALA A 23 -12.03 -15.42 -1.05
C ALA A 23 -11.91 -14.07 -1.76
N LYS A 24 -11.93 -14.04 -3.10
CA LYS A 24 -11.93 -12.78 -3.89
C LYS A 24 -13.15 -11.92 -3.59
N ARG A 25 -14.34 -12.52 -3.55
CA ARG A 25 -15.59 -11.81 -3.19
C ARG A 25 -15.54 -11.25 -1.78
N ALA A 26 -15.08 -12.03 -0.80
CA ALA A 26 -14.97 -11.60 0.59
C ALA A 26 -14.06 -10.36 0.72
N VAL A 27 -12.87 -10.39 0.11
CA VAL A 27 -11.95 -9.25 0.16
C VAL A 27 -12.47 -8.03 -0.61
N ALA A 28 -13.16 -8.24 -1.73
CA ALA A 28 -13.76 -7.16 -2.51
C ALA A 28 -14.86 -6.43 -1.73
N ILE A 29 -15.71 -7.18 -1.00
CA ILE A 29 -16.73 -6.61 -0.12
C ILE A 29 -16.09 -5.82 1.01
N ALA A 30 -15.08 -6.39 1.68
CA ALA A 30 -14.39 -5.70 2.78
C ALA A 30 -13.74 -4.38 2.31
N LEU A 31 -13.11 -4.37 1.13
CA LEU A 31 -12.54 -3.14 0.56
C LEU A 31 -13.64 -2.14 0.18
N ARG A 32 -14.74 -2.59 -0.45
CA ARG A 32 -15.87 -1.71 -0.79
C ARG A 32 -16.53 -1.09 0.44
N ASN A 33 -16.61 -1.84 1.54
CA ASN A 33 -17.17 -1.34 2.79
C ASN A 33 -16.32 -0.20 3.38
N ARG A 34 -15.00 -0.15 3.14
CA ARG A 34 -14.19 1.02 3.51
C ARG A 34 -14.62 2.27 2.75
N TRP A 35 -14.85 2.15 1.44
CA TRP A 35 -15.37 3.27 0.64
C TRP A 35 -16.77 3.69 1.11
N ARG A 36 -17.68 2.73 1.33
CA ARG A 36 -19.03 3.01 1.84
C ARG A 36 -19.01 3.74 3.18
N ARG A 37 -18.12 3.33 4.09
CA ARG A 37 -17.94 4.01 5.38
C ARG A 37 -17.55 5.47 5.23
N MET A 38 -16.73 5.81 4.23
CA MET A 38 -16.36 7.20 3.95
C MET A 38 -17.52 8.04 3.40
N GLN A 39 -18.61 7.41 2.94
CA GLN A 39 -19.82 8.10 2.48
C GLN A 39 -20.87 8.29 3.58
N LEU A 40 -20.61 7.77 4.79
CA LEU A 40 -21.49 7.97 5.94
C LEU A 40 -21.25 9.33 6.58
N ASP A 41 -22.28 9.85 7.22
CA ASP A 41 -22.22 11.03 8.07
C ASP A 41 -21.21 10.86 9.20
N ASP A 42 -20.67 11.97 9.68
CA ASP A 42 -19.57 11.95 10.66
C ASP A 42 -19.95 11.29 11.98
N ASP A 43 -21.24 11.33 12.38
CA ASP A 43 -21.75 10.67 13.58
C ASP A 43 -21.80 9.14 13.45
N LEU A 44 -22.12 8.63 12.25
CA LEU A 44 -22.25 7.18 11.99
C LEU A 44 -20.94 6.53 11.56
N ARG A 45 -19.99 7.31 11.03
CA ARG A 45 -18.69 6.81 10.55
C ARG A 45 -17.86 6.07 11.61
N PRO A 46 -17.71 6.55 12.86
CA PRO A 46 -16.92 5.86 13.89
C PRO A 46 -17.56 4.55 14.36
N GLU A 47 -18.89 4.45 14.33
CA GLU A 47 -19.65 3.25 14.72
C GLU A 47 -19.42 2.07 13.75
N VAL A 48 -18.99 2.34 12.52
CA VAL A 48 -18.76 1.31 11.50
C VAL A 48 -17.30 0.80 11.54
N THR A 49 -17.13 -0.35 12.17
CA THR A 49 -15.84 -1.04 12.25
C THR A 49 -15.48 -1.80 10.97
N PRO A 50 -14.18 -1.93 10.63
CA PRO A 50 -13.73 -2.76 9.52
C PRO A 50 -14.16 -4.23 9.66
N LYS A 51 -14.60 -4.84 8.56
CA LYS A 51 -14.92 -6.26 8.51
C LYS A 51 -13.64 -7.07 8.26
N ASN A 52 -13.05 -7.58 9.34
CA ASN A 52 -11.86 -8.43 9.28
C ASN A 52 -12.19 -9.80 8.65
N ILE A 53 -11.19 -10.43 8.04
CA ILE A 53 -11.36 -11.66 7.25
C ILE A 53 -10.44 -12.75 7.81
N LEU A 54 -11.00 -13.93 8.05
CA LEU A 54 -10.26 -15.16 8.32
C LEU A 54 -10.28 -16.03 7.06
N MET A 55 -9.12 -16.31 6.47
CA MET A 55 -9.00 -17.21 5.32
C MET A 55 -8.58 -18.61 5.79
N ILE A 56 -9.41 -19.61 5.49
CA ILE A 56 -9.16 -21.02 5.85
C ILE A 56 -8.84 -21.80 4.58
N GLY A 57 -7.77 -22.59 4.60
CA GLY A 57 -7.38 -23.46 3.48
C GLY A 57 -5.92 -23.91 3.57
N PRO A 58 -5.46 -24.85 2.73
CA PRO A 58 -4.09 -25.38 2.76
C PRO A 58 -3.06 -24.33 2.32
N THR A 59 -1.78 -24.60 2.57
CA THR A 59 -0.68 -23.74 2.09
C THR A 59 -0.64 -23.73 0.55
N GLY A 60 -0.09 -22.68 -0.05
CA GLY A 60 0.06 -22.58 -1.52
C GLY A 60 -1.18 -22.18 -2.33
N VAL A 61 -2.40 -22.19 -1.76
CA VAL A 61 -3.64 -21.86 -2.52
C VAL A 61 -3.86 -20.37 -2.83
N GLY A 62 -2.89 -19.50 -2.51
CA GLY A 62 -2.96 -18.07 -2.85
C GLY A 62 -3.54 -17.14 -1.77
N LYS A 63 -3.78 -17.60 -0.54
CA LYS A 63 -4.30 -16.76 0.57
C LYS A 63 -3.51 -15.45 0.75
N THR A 64 -2.19 -15.55 0.86
CA THR A 64 -1.30 -14.39 1.02
C THR A 64 -1.25 -13.53 -0.24
N GLU A 65 -1.35 -14.15 -1.42
CA GLU A 65 -1.29 -13.42 -2.70
C GLU A 65 -2.56 -12.59 -2.93
N ILE A 66 -3.73 -13.10 -2.56
CA ILE A 66 -4.99 -12.33 -2.56
C ILE A 66 -4.84 -11.07 -1.72
N ALA A 67 -4.35 -11.18 -0.48
CA ALA A 67 -4.17 -10.03 0.41
C ALA A 67 -3.13 -9.03 -0.14
N ARG A 68 -2.00 -9.53 -0.65
CA ARG A 68 -0.94 -8.72 -1.25
C ARG A 68 -1.44 -7.95 -2.48
N ARG A 69 -2.17 -8.61 -3.38
CA ARG A 69 -2.71 -8.00 -4.60
C ARG A 69 -3.81 -7.00 -4.29
N LEU A 70 -4.67 -7.30 -3.33
CA LEU A 70 -5.68 -6.37 -2.85
C LEU A 70 -5.06 -5.07 -2.32
N ALA A 71 -4.00 -5.17 -1.53
CA ALA A 71 -3.32 -3.98 -1.00
C ALA A 71 -2.68 -3.14 -2.11
N LYS A 72 -2.03 -3.78 -3.09
CA LYS A 72 -1.50 -3.08 -4.28
C LYS A 72 -2.61 -2.37 -5.06
N LEU A 73 -3.73 -3.04 -5.29
CA LEU A 73 -4.89 -2.48 -6.01
C LEU A 73 -5.48 -1.27 -5.27
N ALA A 74 -5.55 -1.35 -3.93
CA ALA A 74 -6.05 -0.27 -3.09
C ALA A 74 -5.03 0.85 -2.84
N LYS A 75 -3.79 0.72 -3.35
CA LYS A 75 -2.64 1.57 -3.00
C LYS A 75 -2.50 1.74 -1.48
N ALA A 76 -2.62 0.63 -0.75
CA ALA A 76 -2.59 0.60 0.70
C ALA A 76 -1.28 -0.02 1.22
N PRO A 77 -0.76 0.44 2.36
CA PRO A 77 0.38 -0.18 3.01
C PRO A 77 0.04 -1.62 3.42
N PHE A 78 1.02 -2.53 3.31
CA PHE A 78 0.82 -3.96 3.54
C PHE A 78 2.02 -4.58 4.24
N ILE A 79 1.74 -5.44 5.22
CA ILE A 79 2.73 -6.25 5.91
C ILE A 79 2.25 -7.70 6.02
N LYS A 80 3.19 -8.65 6.04
CA LYS A 80 2.94 -10.06 6.37
C LYS A 80 3.68 -10.35 7.67
N VAL A 81 2.96 -10.82 8.67
CA VAL A 81 3.51 -11.23 9.96
C VAL A 81 3.08 -12.67 10.26
N GLU A 82 3.94 -13.42 10.94
CA GLU A 82 3.66 -14.78 11.41
C GLU A 82 3.34 -14.74 12.89
N ALA A 83 2.18 -15.29 13.29
CA ALA A 83 1.70 -15.20 14.67
C ALA A 83 2.61 -15.91 15.68
N THR A 84 3.29 -16.98 15.25
CA THR A 84 4.21 -17.76 16.09
C THR A 84 5.41 -16.96 16.58
N LYS A 85 5.76 -15.84 15.90
CA LYS A 85 6.84 -14.93 16.32
C LYS A 85 6.58 -14.22 17.64
N PHE A 86 5.33 -14.20 18.10
CA PHE A 86 4.91 -13.55 19.35
C PHE A 86 4.69 -14.55 20.49
N THR A 87 4.77 -15.86 20.21
CA THR A 87 4.50 -16.92 21.18
C THR A 87 5.71 -17.79 21.48
N GLU A 88 6.85 -17.57 20.81
CA GLU A 88 8.07 -18.36 21.06
C GLU A 88 8.61 -18.11 22.47
N VAL A 89 8.59 -19.19 23.25
CA VAL A 89 9.03 -19.30 24.64
C VAL A 89 10.54 -19.07 24.69
N GLY A 90 11.03 -18.00 25.34
CA GLY A 90 12.41 -18.01 25.81
C GLY A 90 13.10 -16.70 26.14
N TYR A 91 12.89 -15.59 25.42
CA TYR A 91 13.65 -14.37 25.73
C TYR A 91 12.95 -13.16 25.10
N VAL A 92 12.24 -12.37 25.92
CA VAL A 92 11.55 -11.11 25.55
C VAL A 92 11.00 -11.14 24.12
N GLY A 93 9.86 -11.82 23.93
CA GLY A 93 9.21 -11.96 22.63
C GLY A 93 9.08 -10.61 21.92
N ARG A 94 9.10 -10.61 20.57
CA ARG A 94 8.85 -9.39 19.80
C ARG A 94 7.55 -8.75 20.30
N ASP A 95 7.59 -7.44 20.47
CA ASP A 95 6.42 -6.66 20.87
C ASP A 95 5.35 -6.67 19.76
N VAL A 96 4.09 -6.95 20.10
CA VAL A 96 2.96 -6.96 19.17
C VAL A 96 2.76 -5.59 18.51
N GLU A 97 3.13 -4.50 19.21
CA GLU A 97 3.09 -3.16 18.62
C GLU A 97 4.05 -3.01 17.43
N SER A 98 5.06 -3.89 17.29
CA SER A 98 5.94 -3.89 16.13
C SER A 98 5.18 -4.09 14.83
N ILE A 99 4.02 -4.77 14.85
CA ILE A 99 3.15 -4.95 13.68
C ILE A 99 2.70 -3.57 13.15
N ILE A 100 2.32 -2.66 14.04
CA ILE A 100 1.86 -1.32 13.65
C ILE A 100 3.04 -0.44 13.25
N ARG A 101 4.18 -0.56 13.93
CA ARG A 101 5.42 0.16 13.54
C ARG A 101 5.88 -0.23 12.13
N ASP A 102 5.97 -1.52 11.83
CA ASP A 102 6.36 -2.03 10.51
C ASP A 102 5.36 -1.58 9.42
N LEU A 103 4.06 -1.55 9.74
CA LEU A 103 3.03 -1.06 8.80
C LEU A 103 3.18 0.44 8.53
N MET A 104 3.50 1.23 9.56
CA MET A 104 3.74 2.67 9.44
C MET A 104 4.99 2.95 8.58
N GLU A 105 6.08 2.22 8.81
CA GLU A 105 7.29 2.33 7.98
C GLU A 105 7.01 2.00 6.52
N ALA A 106 6.23 0.94 6.25
CA ALA A 106 5.80 0.59 4.90
C ALA A 106 4.96 1.71 4.26
N ALA A 107 4.10 2.37 5.03
CA ALA A 107 3.32 3.51 4.56
C ALA A 107 4.19 4.73 4.23
N ILE A 108 5.14 5.08 5.11
CA ILE A 108 6.08 6.20 4.89
C ILE A 108 6.88 5.95 3.62
N LYS A 109 7.42 4.73 3.45
CA LYS A 109 8.14 4.36 2.24
C LYS A 109 7.26 4.50 1.00
N MET A 110 6.02 4.01 1.05
CA MET A 110 5.08 4.09 -0.07
C MET A 110 4.79 5.54 -0.49
N VAL A 111 4.52 6.43 0.47
CA VAL A 111 4.25 7.85 0.19
C VAL A 111 5.50 8.56 -0.32
N ARG A 112 6.68 8.22 0.22
CA ARG A 112 7.95 8.80 -0.22
C ARG A 112 8.26 8.45 -1.67
N GLU A 113 8.05 7.21 -2.09
CA GLU A 113 8.26 6.81 -3.49
C GLU A 113 7.24 7.49 -4.42
N GLN A 114 5.97 7.62 -4.01
CA GLN A 114 4.96 8.37 -4.78
C GLN A 114 5.37 9.84 -4.96
N ALA A 115 5.77 10.51 -3.89
CA ALA A 115 6.21 11.91 -3.95
C ALA A 115 7.47 12.09 -4.82
N LYS A 116 8.41 11.12 -4.81
CA LYS A 116 9.58 11.13 -5.70
C LYS A 116 9.18 11.01 -7.17
N GLU A 117 8.26 10.09 -7.49
CA GLU A 117 7.77 9.92 -8.86
C GLU A 117 7.08 11.21 -9.36
N GLU A 118 6.27 11.86 -8.53
CA GLU A 118 5.57 13.11 -8.87
C GLU A 118 6.52 14.26 -9.24
N VAL A 119 7.68 14.36 -8.59
CA VAL A 119 8.65 15.44 -8.82
C VAL A 119 9.79 15.03 -9.76
N SER A 120 9.82 13.78 -10.23
CA SER A 120 10.94 13.19 -10.97
C SER A 120 11.37 14.02 -12.18
N HIS A 121 10.42 14.46 -13.01
CA HIS A 121 10.71 15.29 -14.19
C HIS A 121 11.36 16.62 -13.81
N ARG A 122 10.75 17.37 -12.89
CA ARG A 122 11.30 18.67 -12.45
C ARG A 122 12.67 18.52 -11.78
N ALA A 123 12.86 17.43 -11.04
CA ALA A 123 14.13 17.12 -10.40
C ALA A 123 15.22 16.79 -11.43
N ALA A 124 14.87 16.12 -12.53
CA ALA A 124 15.78 15.84 -13.63
C ALA A 124 16.19 17.14 -14.35
N ASP A 125 15.22 17.99 -14.71
CA ASP A 125 15.49 19.28 -15.38
C ASP A 125 16.41 20.16 -14.52
N ALA A 126 16.09 20.30 -13.22
CA ALA A 126 16.90 21.10 -12.30
C ALA A 126 18.30 20.50 -12.07
N ALA A 127 18.44 19.17 -12.14
CA ALA A 127 19.74 18.52 -12.05
C ALA A 127 20.57 18.75 -13.32
N GLU A 128 19.93 18.72 -14.49
CA GLU A 128 20.56 19.03 -15.77
C GLU A 128 21.07 20.48 -15.80
N ASP A 129 20.22 21.45 -15.45
CA ASP A 129 20.60 22.87 -15.38
C ASP A 129 21.82 23.08 -14.47
N ARG A 130 21.81 22.44 -13.28
CA ARG A 130 22.91 22.53 -12.33
C ARG A 130 24.21 21.91 -12.86
N VAL A 131 24.12 20.86 -13.67
CA VAL A 131 25.27 20.26 -14.34
C VAL A 131 25.78 21.17 -15.46
N LEU A 132 24.87 21.77 -16.25
CA LEU A 132 25.23 22.70 -17.32
C LEU A 132 25.94 23.94 -16.76
N ASP A 133 25.44 24.54 -15.68
CA ASP A 133 26.07 25.68 -15.00
C ASP A 133 27.49 25.36 -14.51
N ALA A 134 27.75 24.11 -14.10
CA ALA A 134 29.06 23.69 -13.64
C ALA A 134 30.03 23.40 -14.79
N LEU A 135 29.53 23.00 -15.96
CA LEU A 135 30.34 22.60 -17.11
C LEU A 135 30.57 23.72 -18.13
N LEU A 136 29.63 24.65 -18.25
CA LEU A 136 29.72 25.74 -19.22
C LEU A 136 30.49 26.94 -18.62
N PRO A 137 31.43 27.53 -19.37
CA PRO A 137 32.09 28.76 -18.92
C PRO A 137 31.07 29.90 -18.81
N PRO A 138 31.25 30.84 -17.86
CA PRO A 138 30.36 31.97 -17.73
C PRO A 138 30.29 32.77 -19.05
N PRO A 139 29.12 33.32 -19.41
CA PRO A 139 28.96 34.04 -20.66
C PRO A 139 30.00 35.16 -20.77
N ARG A 140 30.75 35.15 -21.88
CA ARG A 140 31.76 36.18 -22.19
C ARG A 140 31.07 37.53 -22.28
N GLY A 141 31.10 38.30 -21.20
CA GLY A 141 30.46 39.62 -21.13
C GLY A 141 30.17 40.16 -19.72
N GLN A 142 30.19 39.35 -18.66
CA GLN A 142 30.18 39.86 -17.29
C GLN A 142 31.60 39.95 -16.73
N GLY A 143 32.39 40.84 -17.36
CA GLY A 143 33.57 41.42 -16.75
C GLY A 143 33.24 42.83 -16.29
N ARG A 144 33.37 43.07 -14.99
CA ARG A 144 34.04 44.29 -14.51
C ARG A 144 35.43 43.88 -14.06
#